data_AF-A0A3S0K3N1-F1
#
_entry.id   AF-A0A3S0K3N1-F1
#
_cell.length_a   1.000
_cell.length_b   1.000
_cell.length_c   1.000
_cell.angle_alpha   90.00
_cell.angle_beta   90.00
_cell.angle_gamma   90.00
#
_symmetry.space_group_name_H-M   'P 1'
#
loop_
_entity.id
_entity.type
_entity.pdbx_description
1 polymer ?
#
loop_
_entity_poly.entity_id
_entity_poly.type
_entity_poly.pdbx_seq_one_letter_code
_entity_poly.pdbx_strand_id
1 'polypeptide(L)'
;MSTPALASALSQMQTLATQAAGQPVKGQQLSTAVGEGGFAGELQASIQRINALQQEAAAKAEAFQAGTPGVELNDVMVDMQKASVAFQMGQQVRNRLVTAYKDVMNMQV
;
A
#
# COMPACT_ATOMS: atom_id res chain seq x y z
N MET A 1 -15.94 53.83 -12.85
CA MET A 1 -16.70 53.01 -11.88
C MET A 1 -16.19 51.56 -11.88
N SER A 2 -14.86 51.34 -11.80
CA SER A 2 -14.25 50.01 -12.03
C SER A 2 -13.17 49.64 -10.99
N THR A 3 -12.92 50.50 -10.01
CA THR A 3 -11.96 50.29 -8.92
C THR A 3 -12.46 49.41 -7.74
N PRO A 4 -13.76 49.20 -7.46
CA PRO A 4 -14.16 48.36 -6.32
C PRO A 4 -14.06 46.85 -6.58
N ALA A 5 -14.18 46.39 -7.83
CA ALA A 5 -14.14 44.96 -8.16
C ALA A 5 -12.73 44.34 -8.00
N LEU A 6 -11.68 45.13 -8.24
CA LEU A 6 -10.29 44.69 -8.11
C LEU A 6 -9.88 44.50 -6.64
N ALA A 7 -10.41 45.32 -5.73
CA ALA A 7 -10.18 45.18 -4.29
C ALA A 7 -10.83 43.89 -3.74
N SER A 8 -12.05 43.57 -4.20
CA SER A 8 -12.75 42.34 -3.81
C SER A 8 -12.02 41.08 -4.28
N ALA A 9 -11.52 41.09 -5.51
CA ALA A 9 -10.76 39.96 -6.08
C ALA A 9 -9.43 39.73 -5.34
N LEU A 10 -8.73 40.81 -4.95
CA LEU A 10 -7.49 40.69 -4.19
C LEU A 10 -7.73 40.14 -2.78
N SER A 11 -8.83 40.53 -2.12
CA SER A 11 -9.19 39.99 -0.81
C SER A 11 -9.52 38.49 -0.86
N GLN A 12 -10.22 38.05 -1.92
CA GLN A 12 -10.50 36.63 -2.14
C GLN A 12 -9.22 35.83 -2.39
N MET A 13 -8.29 36.39 -3.17
CA MET A 13 -7.00 35.74 -3.43
C MET A 13 -6.15 35.64 -2.16
N GLN A 14 -6.17 36.67 -1.30
CA GLN A 14 -5.49 36.65 0.00
C GLN A 14 -6.06 35.59 0.95
N THR A 15 -7.39 35.40 0.97
CA THR A 15 -8.05 34.37 1.80
C THR A 15 -7.82 32.95 1.31
N LEU A 16 -7.59 32.77 0.00
CA LEU A 16 -7.23 31.48 -0.58
C LEU A 16 -5.76 31.15 -0.29
N ALA A 17 -4.87 32.14 -0.32
CA ALA A 17 -3.46 31.99 0.02
C ALA A 17 -3.24 31.63 1.49
N THR A 18 -4.00 32.23 2.42
CA THR A 18 -3.93 31.86 3.85
C THR A 18 -4.55 30.50 4.17
N GLN A 19 -5.57 30.06 3.42
CA GLN A 19 -6.09 28.69 3.53
C GLN A 19 -5.10 27.65 2.99
N ALA A 20 -4.37 27.96 1.91
CA ALA A 20 -3.35 27.08 1.37
C ALA A 20 -2.07 27.03 2.24
N ALA A 21 -1.69 28.14 2.89
CA ALA A 21 -0.53 28.20 3.77
C ALA A 21 -0.80 27.67 5.20
N GLY A 22 -2.08 27.54 5.58
CA GLY A 22 -2.51 27.15 6.93
C GLY A 22 -2.91 25.68 7.09
N GLN A 23 -2.87 24.89 6.02
CA GLN A 23 -3.15 23.46 6.12
C GLN A 23 -1.82 22.72 6.20
N PRO A 24 -1.32 22.37 7.41
CA PRO A 24 -0.37 21.28 7.48
C PRO A 24 -1.10 20.12 6.81
N VAL A 25 -0.56 19.64 5.70
CA VAL A 25 -0.85 18.30 5.23
C VAL A 25 -0.60 17.46 6.47
N LYS A 26 -1.69 17.05 7.14
CA LYS A 26 -1.69 15.90 8.02
C LYS A 26 -1.28 14.80 7.06
N GLY A 27 0.03 14.66 6.87
CA GLY A 27 0.62 13.46 6.34
C GLY A 27 -0.08 12.41 7.16
N GLN A 28 -0.86 11.58 6.49
CA GLN A 28 -1.34 10.37 7.11
C GLN A 28 -0.09 9.79 7.77
N GLN A 29 -0.03 9.91 9.09
CA GLN A 29 0.77 9.01 9.88
C GLN A 29 0.13 7.68 9.50
N LEU A 30 0.70 7.04 8.48
CA LEU A 30 0.64 5.61 8.38
C LEU A 30 1.13 5.19 9.75
N SER A 31 0.18 4.82 10.59
CA SER A 31 0.46 4.19 11.85
C SER A 31 1.35 3.01 11.48
N THR A 32 2.65 3.17 11.65
CA THR A 32 3.58 2.07 11.85
C THR A 32 3.27 1.54 13.25
N ALA A 33 2.02 1.09 13.44
CA ALA A 33 1.69 0.12 14.43
C ALA A 33 2.46 -1.13 13.99
N VAL A 34 3.71 -1.19 14.40
CA VAL A 34 4.42 -2.45 14.52
C VAL A 34 3.53 -3.23 15.48
N GLY A 35 2.73 -4.15 14.94
CA GLY A 35 1.88 -5.01 15.75
C GLY A 35 2.72 -5.62 16.86
N GLU A 36 2.12 -5.86 18.02
CA GLU A 36 2.79 -6.34 19.24
C GLU A 36 3.63 -7.63 19.05
N GLY A 37 3.58 -8.27 17.88
CA GLY A 37 4.37 -9.46 17.52
C GLY A 37 5.79 -9.22 16.95
N GLY A 38 6.26 -7.97 16.86
CA GLY A 38 7.59 -7.65 16.34
C GLY A 38 7.79 -8.01 14.86
N PHE A 39 8.99 -7.75 14.33
CA PHE A 39 9.27 -7.92 12.90
C PHE A 39 9.09 -9.37 12.40
N ALA A 40 9.48 -10.36 13.21
CA ALA A 40 9.35 -11.77 12.83
C ALA A 40 7.87 -12.22 12.74
N GLY A 41 7.04 -11.77 13.70
CA GLY A 41 5.60 -12.04 13.67
C GLY A 41 4.92 -11.38 12.47
N GLU A 42 5.27 -10.12 12.19
CA GLU A 42 4.72 -9.39 11.05
C GLU A 42 5.15 -10.01 9.70
N LEU A 43 6.39 -10.50 9.61
CA LEU A 43 6.87 -11.22 8.44
C LEU A 43 6.11 -12.54 8.24
N GLN A 44 5.90 -13.31 9.31
CA GLN A 44 5.13 -14.55 9.23
C GLN A 44 3.69 -14.28 8.78
N ALA A 45 3.05 -13.25 9.35
CA ALA A 45 1.72 -12.80 8.94
C ALA A 45 1.70 -12.32 7.48
N SER A 46 2.78 -11.69 7.00
CA SER A 46 2.92 -11.26 5.60
C SER A 46 3.04 -12.43 4.64
N ILE A 47 3.81 -13.46 4.99
CA ILE A 47 3.93 -14.69 4.19
C ILE A 47 2.58 -15.43 4.11
N GLN A 48 1.86 -15.52 5.22
CA GLN A 48 0.52 -16.09 5.24
C GLN A 48 -0.46 -15.30 4.36
N ARG A 49 -0.42 -13.96 4.41
CA ARG A 49 -1.22 -13.10 3.51
C ARG A 49 -0.91 -13.34 2.04
N ILE A 50 0.37 -13.48 1.66
CA ILE A 50 0.75 -13.79 0.27
C ILE A 50 0.16 -15.12 -0.17
N ASN A 51 0.22 -16.14 0.70
CA ASN A 51 -0.35 -17.44 0.40
C ASN A 51 -1.88 -17.38 0.24
N ALA A 52 -2.56 -16.65 1.12
CA ALA A 52 -4.00 -16.43 1.02
C ALA A 52 -4.40 -15.72 -0.29
N LEU A 53 -3.67 -14.67 -0.69
CA LEU A 53 -3.90 -13.98 -1.97
C LEU A 53 -3.73 -14.91 -3.17
N GLN A 54 -2.74 -15.81 -3.13
CA GLN A 54 -2.51 -16.78 -4.20
C GLN A 54 -3.66 -17.80 -4.30
N GLN A 55 -4.15 -18.31 -3.16
CA GLN A 55 -5.28 -19.23 -3.12
C GLN A 55 -6.57 -18.57 -3.56
N GLU A 56 -6.83 -17.33 -3.11
CA GLU A 56 -8.02 -16.57 -3.49
C GLU A 56 -8.04 -16.31 -5.01
N ALA A 57 -6.91 -15.88 -5.57
CA ALA A 57 -6.80 -15.63 -7.00
C ALA A 57 -7.02 -16.92 -7.83
N ALA A 58 -6.50 -18.05 -7.37
CA ALA A 58 -6.72 -19.35 -8.00
C ALA A 58 -8.19 -19.78 -7.94
N ALA A 59 -8.82 -19.64 -6.77
CA ALA A 59 -10.23 -19.96 -6.58
C ALA A 59 -11.15 -19.08 -7.44
N LYS A 60 -10.86 -17.78 -7.55
CA LYS A 60 -11.60 -16.88 -8.45
C LYS A 60 -11.40 -17.23 -9.92
N ALA A 61 -10.19 -17.63 -10.32
CA ALA A 61 -9.93 -18.08 -11.68
C ALA A 61 -10.73 -19.36 -12.02
N GLU A 62 -10.80 -20.31 -11.10
CA GLU A 62 -11.61 -21.53 -11.25
C GLU A 62 -13.11 -21.21 -11.30
N ALA A 63 -13.60 -20.35 -10.40
CA ALA A 63 -14.99 -19.92 -10.36
C ALA A 63 -15.41 -19.20 -11.66
N PHE A 64 -14.52 -18.39 -12.23
CA PHE A 64 -14.73 -17.75 -13.53
C PHE A 64 -14.79 -18.79 -14.67
N GLN A 65 -13.87 -19.76 -14.70
CA GLN A 65 -13.89 -20.84 -15.70
C GLN A 65 -15.16 -21.71 -15.59
N ALA A 66 -15.68 -21.88 -14.38
CA ALA A 66 -16.94 -22.58 -14.11
C ALA A 66 -18.19 -21.76 -14.48
N GLY A 67 -18.05 -20.48 -14.87
CA GLY A 67 -19.15 -19.61 -15.24
C GLY A 67 -19.97 -19.09 -14.05
N THR A 68 -19.35 -18.99 -12.87
CA THR A 68 -20.03 -18.53 -11.65
C THR A 68 -20.52 -17.09 -11.81
N PRO A 69 -21.81 -16.80 -11.59
CA PRO A 69 -22.34 -15.44 -11.67
C PRO A 69 -21.66 -14.50 -10.66
N GLY A 70 -21.29 -13.30 -11.10
CA GLY A 70 -20.70 -12.27 -10.23
C GLY A 70 -19.18 -12.39 -10.02
N VAL A 71 -18.51 -13.33 -10.70
CA VAL A 71 -17.04 -13.33 -10.82
C VAL A 71 -16.69 -12.77 -12.18
N GLU A 72 -16.19 -11.54 -12.19
CA GLU A 72 -15.80 -10.87 -13.42
C GLU A 72 -14.33 -11.14 -13.77
N LEU A 73 -14.02 -11.25 -15.06
CA LEU A 73 -12.66 -11.54 -15.53
C LEU A 73 -11.65 -10.48 -15.05
N ASN A 74 -12.05 -9.20 -15.00
CA ASN A 74 -11.21 -8.12 -14.52
C ASN A 74 -10.78 -8.33 -13.07
N ASP A 75 -11.66 -8.85 -12.21
CA ASP A 75 -11.34 -9.05 -10.80
C ASP A 75 -10.36 -10.20 -10.62
N VAL A 76 -10.54 -11.29 -11.37
CA VAL A 76 -9.57 -12.41 -11.43
C VAL A 76 -8.19 -11.90 -11.86
N MET A 77 -8.12 -11.10 -12.92
CA MET A 77 -6.87 -10.58 -13.44
C MET A 77 -6.17 -9.65 -12.45
N VAL A 78 -6.93 -8.76 -11.80
CA VAL A 78 -6.41 -7.85 -10.78
C VAL A 78 -5.90 -8.63 -9.58
N ASP A 79 -6.62 -9.65 -9.12
CA ASP A 79 -6.20 -10.45 -7.97
C ASP A 79 -4.99 -11.33 -8.28
N MET A 80 -4.89 -11.88 -9.49
CA MET A 80 -3.67 -12.55 -9.96
C MET A 80 -2.47 -11.60 -10.00
N GLN A 81 -2.65 -10.37 -10.47
CA GLN A 81 -1.58 -9.35 -10.46
C GLN A 81 -1.16 -8.98 -9.04
N LYS A 82 -2.13 -8.76 -8.13
CA LYS A 82 -1.85 -8.49 -6.71
C LYS A 82 -1.05 -9.63 -6.09
N ALA A 83 -1.47 -10.88 -6.30
CA ALA A 83 -0.77 -12.06 -5.77
C ALA A 83 0.67 -12.15 -6.31
N SER A 84 0.86 -11.91 -7.60
CA SER A 84 2.19 -11.93 -8.25
C SER A 84 3.13 -10.86 -7.67
N VAL A 85 2.66 -9.61 -7.57
CA VAL A 85 3.46 -8.50 -7.00
C VAL A 85 3.76 -8.76 -5.52
N ALA A 86 2.77 -9.21 -4.73
CA ALA A 86 2.95 -9.53 -3.33
C ALA A 86 3.98 -10.66 -3.13
N PHE A 87 3.96 -11.68 -3.98
CA PHE A 87 4.95 -12.76 -3.97
C PHE A 87 6.35 -12.27 -4.32
N GLN A 88 6.50 -11.46 -5.37
CA GLN A 88 7.79 -10.86 -5.74
C GLN A 88 8.38 -10.04 -4.59
N MET A 89 7.56 -9.21 -3.95
CA MET A 89 7.97 -8.45 -2.77
C MET A 89 8.35 -9.37 -1.61
N GLY A 90 7.57 -10.43 -1.35
CA GLY A 90 7.88 -11.44 -0.35
C GLY A 90 9.23 -12.14 -0.59
N GLN A 91 9.57 -12.43 -1.85
CA GLN A 91 10.87 -13.01 -2.21
C GLN A 91 12.03 -12.04 -1.91
N GLN A 92 11.87 -10.76 -2.20
CA GLN A 92 12.87 -9.73 -1.87
C GLN A 92 13.09 -9.64 -0.37
N VAL A 93 12.02 -9.62 0.42
CA VAL A 93 12.11 -9.59 1.89
C VAL A 93 12.78 -10.86 2.41
N ARG A 94 12.39 -12.04 1.92
CA ARG A 94 13.04 -13.32 2.29
C ARG A 94 14.54 -13.28 2.03
N ASN A 95 14.95 -12.84 0.83
CA ASN A 95 16.34 -12.76 0.45
C ASN A 95 17.10 -11.77 1.35
N ARG A 96 16.50 -10.61 1.63
CA ARG A 96 17.09 -9.61 2.52
C ARG A 96 17.28 -10.14 3.95
N LEU A 97 16.34 -10.95 4.46
CA LEU A 97 16.47 -11.58 5.77
C LEU A 97 17.59 -12.62 5.83
N VAL A 98 17.68 -13.47 4.81
CA VAL A 98 18.76 -14.46 4.73
C VAL A 98 20.11 -13.76 4.65
N THR A 99 20.22 -12.67 3.89
CA THR A 99 21.42 -11.83 3.85
C THR A 99 21.70 -11.20 5.21
N ALA A 100 20.71 -10.58 5.86
CA ALA A 100 20.90 -9.98 7.18
C ALA A 100 21.37 -10.99 8.25
N TYR A 101 20.83 -12.21 8.22
CA TYR A 101 21.29 -13.30 9.10
C TYR A 101 22.73 -13.72 8.80
N LYS A 102 23.09 -13.84 7.50
CA LYS A 102 24.47 -14.10 7.09
C LYS A 102 25.42 -12.97 7.49
N ASP A 103 25.01 -11.71 7.33
CA ASP A 103 25.81 -10.54 7.70
C ASP A 103 26.08 -10.52 9.21
N VAL A 104 25.09 -10.83 10.05
CA VAL A 104 25.26 -10.94 11.51
C VAL A 104 26.19 -12.11 11.88
N MET A 105 26.09 -13.26 11.21
CA MET A 105 27.02 -14.37 11.45
C MET A 105 28.45 -14.06 10.99
N ASN A 106 28.60 -13.33 9.89
CA ASN A 106 29.90 -12.88 9.39
C ASN A 106 30.44 -11.67 10.16
N MET A 107 29.63 -11.04 11.02
CA MET A 107 30.06 -10.05 12.01
C MET A 107 30.69 -10.70 13.27
N GLN A 108 31.43 -11.79 13.11
CA GLN A 108 32.24 -12.34 14.19
C GLN A 108 33.51 -11.50 14.38
N VAL A 109 33.53 -10.81 15.54
CA VAL A 109 34.63 -10.22 16.34
C VAL A 109 35.66 -9.32 15.65
#